data_AF-A0A517ZCV2-F1
#
_entry.id   AF-A0A517ZCV2-F1
#
_cell.length_a   1.000
_cell.length_b   1.000
_cell.length_c   1.000
_cell.angle_alpha   90.00
_cell.angle_beta   90.00
_cell.angle_gamma   90.00
#
_symmetry.space_group_name_H-M   'P 1'
#
loop_
_entity.id
_entity.type
_entity.pdbx_description
1 polymer ?
#
loop_
_entity_poly.entity_id
_entity_poly.type
_entity_poly.pdbx_seq_one_letter_code
_entity_poly.pdbx_strand_id
1 'polypeptide(L)'
;MRWSLLLMICLSVGCIDPSALEKARDEAAQAEPEPAPPPVAQQPQGGDPAAPPPKRGIPDVEARVVDKQKAMADNPDLKEVGGKINALDPVSQATQTYFVLGQRVHLMNFKHQIDLHKAQYGENPTFDQFMDYAKQMQIEFKMLKPWQVYAYDSQDGSITVLADYAEKRRRYEEAGLEFKED
;
A
#
# COMPACT_ATOMS: atom_id res chain seq x y z
N MET A 1 -58.15 -23.20 -25.62
CA MET A 1 -57.48 -24.26 -24.85
C MET A 1 -56.34 -23.63 -24.08
N ARG A 2 -56.32 -23.80 -22.76
CA ARG A 2 -55.34 -23.23 -21.82
C ARG A 2 -54.05 -24.09 -21.82
N TRP A 3 -52.90 -23.46 -22.01
CA TRP A 3 -51.54 -23.99 -21.74
C TRP A 3 -50.72 -22.73 -21.34
N SER A 4 -50.42 -22.42 -20.08
CA SER A 4 -49.47 -23.07 -19.15
C SER A 4 -48.28 -23.70 -19.88
N LEU A 5 -47.08 -23.13 -19.80
CA LEU A 5 -46.18 -23.29 -18.66
C LEU A 5 -44.78 -22.73 -19.01
N LEU A 6 -44.27 -21.93 -18.07
CA LEU A 6 -42.89 -21.51 -17.88
C LEU A 6 -41.99 -22.74 -17.56
N LEU A 7 -40.79 -22.86 -18.14
CA LEU A 7 -39.70 -23.70 -17.61
C LEU A 7 -38.36 -23.22 -18.23
N MET A 8 -37.66 -22.26 -17.62
CA MET A 8 -36.56 -22.47 -16.67
C MET A 8 -35.78 -23.78 -16.89
N ILE A 9 -34.61 -23.69 -17.52
CA ILE A 9 -33.57 -24.72 -17.47
C ILE A 9 -32.26 -24.06 -17.00
N CYS A 10 -31.93 -24.39 -15.76
CA CYS A 10 -30.64 -24.19 -15.11
C CYS A 10 -29.60 -25.21 -15.61
N LEU A 11 -28.34 -24.93 -15.26
CA LEU A 11 -27.22 -25.86 -15.00
C LEU A 11 -26.10 -25.94 -16.05
N SER A 12 -24.94 -25.41 -15.65
CA SER A 12 -23.69 -26.18 -15.66
C SER A 12 -22.77 -25.68 -14.54
N VAL A 13 -23.10 -26.04 -13.30
CA VAL A 13 -22.19 -26.01 -12.15
C VAL A 13 -21.72 -27.44 -11.94
N GLY A 14 -20.40 -27.65 -11.99
CA GLY A 14 -19.78 -28.93 -11.67
C GLY A 14 -20.14 -29.36 -10.26
N CYS A 15 -20.51 -30.63 -10.13
CA CYS A 15 -21.01 -31.26 -8.92
C CYS A 15 -19.95 -31.26 -7.81
N ILE A 16 -20.15 -30.42 -6.80
CA ILE A 16 -19.61 -30.68 -5.46
C ILE A 16 -20.56 -31.71 -4.84
N ASP A 17 -20.04 -32.91 -4.56
CA ASP A 17 -20.82 -33.99 -3.96
C ASP A 17 -21.17 -33.62 -2.50
N PRO A 18 -22.45 -33.38 -2.17
CA PRO A 18 -22.87 -32.94 -0.83
C PRO A 18 -22.56 -33.99 0.25
N SER A 19 -22.39 -35.25 -0.15
CA SER A 19 -22.05 -36.36 0.74
C SER A 19 -20.64 -36.26 1.33
N ALA A 20 -19.71 -35.59 0.61
CA ALA A 20 -18.35 -35.36 1.10
C ALA A 20 -18.30 -34.29 2.21
N LEU A 21 -19.24 -33.33 2.18
CA LEU A 21 -19.35 -32.27 3.18
C LEU A 21 -19.95 -32.79 4.50
N GLU A 22 -20.93 -33.69 4.41
CA GLU A 22 -21.52 -34.36 5.58
C GLU A 22 -20.49 -35.29 6.25
N LYS A 23 -19.71 -36.05 5.46
CA LYS A 23 -18.67 -36.93 5.99
C LYS A 23 -17.56 -36.16 6.73
N ALA A 24 -17.12 -35.02 6.20
CA ALA A 24 -16.13 -34.16 6.88
C ALA A 24 -16.69 -33.51 8.16
N ARG A 25 -18.00 -33.22 8.19
CA ARG A 25 -18.69 -32.68 9.37
C ARG A 25 -18.83 -33.74 10.47
N ASP A 26 -19.10 -34.99 10.10
CA ASP A 26 -19.16 -36.11 11.04
C ASP A 26 -17.77 -36.49 11.59
N GLU A 27 -16.73 -36.40 10.76
CA GLU A 27 -15.32 -36.59 11.20
C GLU A 27 -14.86 -35.45 12.14
N ALA A 28 -15.31 -34.21 11.93
CA ALA A 28 -15.06 -33.10 12.84
C ALA A 28 -15.87 -33.18 14.15
N ALA A 29 -17.02 -33.88 14.14
CA ALA A 29 -17.87 -34.08 15.32
C ALA A 29 -17.42 -35.26 16.22
N GLN A 30 -16.50 -36.11 15.75
CA GLN A 30 -15.95 -37.25 16.49
C GLN A 30 -14.51 -37.05 17.00
N ALA A 31 -13.95 -35.85 16.85
CA ALA A 31 -12.70 -35.50 17.52
C ALA A 31 -12.95 -35.38 19.05
N GLU A 32 -12.50 -36.40 19.78
CA GLU A 32 -12.48 -36.44 21.24
C GLU A 32 -11.78 -35.19 21.80
N PRO A 33 -12.32 -34.51 22.83
CA PRO A 33 -11.69 -33.34 23.41
C PRO A 33 -10.32 -33.71 24.00
N GLU A 34 -9.28 -33.05 23.52
CA GLU A 34 -7.92 -33.12 24.08
C GLU A 34 -7.95 -32.81 25.59
N PRO A 35 -7.23 -33.57 26.44
CA PRO A 35 -7.21 -33.30 27.87
C PRO A 35 -6.64 -31.91 28.15
N ALA A 36 -7.39 -31.14 28.94
CA ALA A 36 -7.00 -29.80 29.35
C ALA A 36 -5.59 -29.81 29.99
N PRO A 37 -4.71 -28.86 29.62
CA PRO A 37 -3.41 -28.73 30.29
C PRO A 37 -3.63 -28.41 31.78
N PRO A 38 -2.74 -28.87 32.67
CA PRO A 38 -2.88 -28.64 34.11
C PRO A 38 -2.88 -27.14 34.43
N PRO A 39 -3.57 -26.71 35.51
CA PRO A 39 -3.64 -25.31 35.87
C PRO A 39 -2.25 -24.80 36.23
N VAL A 40 -1.72 -23.90 35.41
CA VAL A 40 -0.52 -23.13 35.74
C VAL A 40 -0.90 -22.23 36.91
N ALA A 41 -0.24 -22.40 38.04
CA ALA A 41 -0.41 -21.55 39.21
C ALA A 41 -0.22 -20.08 38.79
N GLN A 42 -1.24 -19.25 39.01
CA GLN A 42 -1.16 -17.81 38.79
C GLN A 42 -0.11 -17.24 39.75
N GLN A 43 1.08 -16.93 39.23
CA GLN A 43 1.97 -16.01 39.92
C GLN A 43 1.28 -14.63 39.99
N PRO A 44 1.42 -13.90 41.10
CA PRO A 44 0.83 -12.58 41.24
C PRO A 44 1.29 -11.69 40.09
N GLN A 45 0.32 -11.09 39.38
CA GLN A 45 0.56 -10.07 38.38
C GLN A 45 1.30 -8.90 39.04
N GLY A 46 2.63 -8.90 38.92
CA GLY A 46 3.42 -7.70 39.14
C GLY A 46 2.91 -6.65 38.17
N GLY A 47 2.54 -5.48 38.71
CA GLY A 47 1.92 -4.40 37.94
C GLY A 47 2.71 -4.10 36.67
N ASP A 48 1.99 -4.00 35.55
CA ASP A 48 2.55 -3.57 34.28
C ASP A 48 3.38 -2.29 34.51
N PRO A 49 4.64 -2.23 34.04
CA PRO A 49 5.36 -0.98 33.97
C PRO A 49 4.51 0.00 33.15
N ALA A 50 4.29 1.20 33.69
CA ALA A 50 3.59 2.26 32.98
C ALA A 50 4.14 2.38 31.55
N ALA A 51 3.26 2.24 30.56
CA ALA A 51 3.63 2.37 29.16
C ALA A 51 4.38 3.70 28.97
N PRO A 52 5.54 3.71 28.29
CA PRO A 52 6.28 4.94 28.05
C PRO A 52 5.36 5.95 27.34
N PRO A 53 5.46 7.25 27.69
CA PRO A 53 4.61 8.26 27.07
C PRO A 53 4.77 8.20 25.54
N PRO A 54 3.67 8.36 24.77
CA PRO A 54 3.73 8.29 23.32
C PRO A 54 4.76 9.32 22.83
N LYS A 55 5.78 8.85 22.12
CA LYS A 55 6.75 9.73 21.47
C LYS A 55 5.96 10.66 20.54
N ARG A 56 5.92 11.97 20.84
CA ARG A 56 5.37 12.97 19.92
C ARG A 56 6.30 13.07 18.72
N GLY A 57 6.09 12.21 17.72
CA GLY A 57 6.76 12.32 16.43
C GLY A 57 6.17 13.47 15.63
N ILE A 58 6.94 13.99 14.67
CA ILE A 58 6.42 14.92 13.67
C ILE A 58 5.38 14.17 12.82
N PRO A 59 4.13 14.64 12.72
CA PRO A 59 3.08 13.94 11.98
C PRO A 59 3.39 13.90 10.48
N ASP A 60 2.88 12.87 9.81
CA ASP A 60 2.92 12.80 8.35
C ASP A 60 1.92 13.79 7.74
N VAL A 61 2.20 14.23 6.53
CA VAL A 61 1.39 15.17 5.76
C VAL A 61 1.01 14.56 4.41
N GLU A 62 -0.01 15.12 3.77
CA GLU A 62 -0.38 14.76 2.40
C GLU A 62 0.84 14.85 1.49
N ALA A 63 1.06 13.78 0.72
CA ALA A 63 2.23 13.69 -0.12
C ALA A 63 2.10 14.55 -1.36
N ARG A 64 3.20 15.21 -1.71
CA ARG A 64 3.34 15.93 -2.98
C ARG A 64 4.20 15.12 -3.92
N VAL A 65 3.86 15.16 -5.20
CA VAL A 65 4.65 14.56 -6.28
C VAL A 65 5.24 15.69 -7.12
N VAL A 66 6.52 15.59 -7.45
CA VAL A 66 7.25 16.58 -8.24
C VAL A 66 7.99 15.92 -9.41
N ASP A 67 8.31 16.72 -10.43
CA ASP A 67 9.30 16.34 -11.44
C ASP A 67 10.67 16.26 -10.77
N LYS A 68 11.32 15.08 -10.84
CA LYS A 68 12.59 14.83 -10.16
C LYS A 68 13.70 15.74 -10.66
N GLN A 69 13.85 15.87 -11.97
CA GLN A 69 14.96 16.62 -12.56
C GLN A 69 14.84 18.10 -12.23
N LYS A 70 13.61 18.63 -12.32
CA LYS A 70 13.33 20.00 -11.93
C LYS A 70 13.57 20.22 -10.43
N ALA A 71 13.06 19.34 -9.57
CA ALA A 71 13.22 19.50 -8.13
C ALA A 71 14.69 19.48 -7.69
N MET A 72 15.50 18.59 -8.26
CA MET A 72 16.93 18.51 -7.95
C MET A 72 17.75 19.66 -8.55
N ALA A 73 17.30 20.23 -9.67
CA ALA A 73 17.91 21.44 -10.22
C ALA A 73 17.59 22.69 -9.39
N ASP A 74 16.35 22.81 -8.90
CA ASP A 74 15.90 23.93 -8.09
C ASP A 74 16.46 23.88 -6.65
N ASN A 75 16.65 22.68 -6.10
CA ASN A 75 17.26 22.46 -4.79
C ASN A 75 18.27 21.29 -4.85
N PRO A 76 19.57 21.58 -5.03
CA PRO A 76 20.61 20.56 -5.13
C PRO A 76 20.92 19.85 -3.81
N ASP A 77 20.42 20.35 -2.67
CA ASP A 77 20.62 19.73 -1.36
C ASP A 77 19.61 18.59 -1.08
N LEU A 78 18.63 18.40 -1.97
CA LEU A 78 17.70 17.27 -1.89
C LEU A 78 18.44 15.95 -2.05
N LYS A 79 18.18 15.03 -1.13
CA LYS A 79 18.75 13.68 -1.16
C LYS A 79 17.66 12.65 -1.45
N GLU A 80 17.98 11.69 -2.31
CA GLU A 80 17.15 10.50 -2.46
C GLU A 80 17.18 9.69 -1.16
N VAL A 81 16.01 9.37 -0.63
CA VAL A 81 15.84 8.57 0.57
C VAL A 81 14.92 7.39 0.30
N GLY A 82 15.22 6.25 0.92
CA GLY A 82 14.49 5.01 0.67
C GLY A 82 14.87 4.35 -0.66
N GLY A 83 14.03 3.43 -1.11
CA GLY A 83 14.22 2.73 -2.37
C GLY A 83 13.76 3.57 -3.57
N LYS A 84 14.37 3.31 -4.71
CA LYS A 84 13.83 3.68 -6.02
C LYS A 84 12.86 2.59 -6.45
N ILE A 85 11.64 2.96 -6.81
CA ILE A 85 10.65 2.02 -7.32
C ILE A 85 10.34 2.30 -8.78
N ASN A 86 10.06 1.24 -9.53
CA ASN A 86 9.56 1.39 -10.88
C ASN A 86 8.06 1.74 -10.84
N ALA A 87 7.69 2.93 -11.31
CA ALA A 87 6.28 3.34 -11.37
C ALA A 87 5.48 2.51 -12.38
N LEU A 88 6.18 1.87 -13.32
CA LEU A 88 5.62 0.93 -14.30
C LEU A 88 5.20 -0.41 -13.68
N ASP A 89 5.53 -0.65 -12.41
CA ASP A 89 5.04 -1.81 -11.66
C ASP A 89 4.46 -1.38 -10.29
N PRO A 90 3.32 -0.67 -10.29
CA PRO A 90 2.72 -0.13 -9.06
C PRO A 90 2.04 -1.19 -8.20
N VAL A 91 1.91 -2.43 -8.69
CA VAL A 91 1.23 -3.54 -7.99
C VAL A 91 2.19 -4.50 -7.27
N SER A 92 3.49 -4.40 -7.56
CA SER A 92 4.52 -5.17 -6.87
C SER A 92 4.54 -4.91 -5.36
N GLN A 93 5.06 -5.85 -4.58
CA GLN A 93 5.25 -5.64 -3.13
C GLN A 93 6.17 -4.45 -2.83
N ALA A 94 7.18 -4.19 -3.68
CA ALA A 94 8.13 -3.10 -3.48
C ALA A 94 7.47 -1.71 -3.59
N THR A 95 6.33 -1.64 -4.30
CA THR A 95 5.61 -0.40 -4.61
C THR A 95 4.47 -0.11 -3.62
N GLN A 96 4.05 -1.11 -2.83
CA GLN A 96 2.96 -0.97 -1.85
C GLN A 96 3.25 0.05 -0.75
N THR A 97 4.50 0.42 -0.51
CA THR A 97 4.87 1.43 0.48
C THR A 97 4.62 2.87 0.02
N TYR A 98 4.34 3.09 -1.27
CA TYR A 98 4.20 4.42 -1.88
C TYR A 98 2.74 4.83 -2.11
N PHE A 99 1.82 3.86 -2.12
CA PHE A 99 0.40 4.09 -2.39
C PHE A 99 -0.48 3.74 -1.18
N VAL A 100 -1.69 4.32 -1.14
CA VAL A 100 -2.66 4.02 -0.08
C VAL A 100 -3.19 2.58 -0.19
N LEU A 101 -3.47 1.95 0.95
CA LEU A 101 -4.04 0.61 1.02
C LEU A 101 -5.41 0.54 0.32
N GLY A 102 -5.67 -0.55 -0.40
CA GLY A 102 -6.95 -0.78 -1.09
C GLY A 102 -7.00 -0.29 -2.54
N GLN A 103 -5.99 0.44 -3.02
CA GLN A 103 -5.98 0.99 -4.38
C GLN A 103 -5.55 0.00 -5.48
N ARG A 104 -5.52 -1.31 -5.23
CA ARG A 104 -4.97 -2.30 -6.19
C ARG A 104 -5.59 -2.22 -7.58
N VAL A 105 -6.91 -2.07 -7.69
CA VAL A 105 -7.61 -1.97 -8.99
C VAL A 105 -7.23 -0.67 -9.71
N HIS A 106 -7.17 0.44 -8.99
CA HIS A 106 -6.74 1.73 -9.54
C HIS A 106 -5.30 1.67 -10.03
N LEU A 107 -4.39 1.05 -9.26
CA LEU A 107 -2.99 0.86 -9.63
C LEU A 107 -2.83 -0.07 -10.84
N MET A 108 -3.67 -1.10 -11.01
CA MET A 108 -3.67 -1.93 -12.21
C MET A 108 -4.07 -1.13 -13.45
N ASN A 109 -5.14 -0.33 -13.35
CA ASN A 109 -5.57 0.53 -14.45
C ASN A 109 -4.50 1.58 -14.78
N PHE A 110 -3.91 2.16 -13.73
CA PHE A 110 -2.80 3.11 -13.86
C PHE A 110 -1.63 2.49 -14.61
N LYS A 111 -1.17 1.32 -14.17
CA LYS A 111 -0.13 0.57 -14.86
C LYS A 111 -0.46 0.36 -16.33
N HIS A 112 -1.68 -0.12 -16.61
CA HIS A 112 -2.11 -0.38 -17.98
C HIS A 112 -2.06 0.88 -18.86
N GLN A 113 -2.51 2.02 -18.34
CA GLN A 113 -2.46 3.28 -19.06
C GLN A 113 -1.02 3.73 -19.36
N ILE A 114 -0.11 3.55 -18.40
CA ILE A 114 1.31 3.87 -18.60
C ILE A 114 1.95 2.91 -19.63
N ASP A 115 1.63 1.62 -19.57
CA ASP A 115 2.10 0.62 -20.54
C ASP A 115 1.62 0.95 -21.96
N LEU A 116 0.35 1.35 -22.11
CA LEU A 116 -0.21 1.80 -23.39
C LEU A 116 0.48 3.07 -23.90
N HIS A 117 0.73 4.05 -23.02
CA HIS A 117 1.48 5.25 -23.39
C HIS A 117 2.85 4.88 -23.97
N LYS A 118 3.58 4.02 -23.26
CA LYS A 118 4.91 3.58 -23.69
C LYS A 118 4.88 2.80 -25.00
N ALA A 119 3.88 1.95 -25.20
CA ALA A 119 3.70 1.24 -26.46
C ALA A 119 3.38 2.19 -27.63
N GLN A 120 2.64 3.27 -27.38
CA GLN A 120 2.21 4.23 -28.39
C GLN A 120 3.32 5.23 -28.76
N TYR A 121 4.06 5.74 -27.78
CA TYR A 121 5.02 6.84 -27.98
C TYR A 121 6.49 6.39 -27.92
N GLY A 122 6.77 5.19 -27.42
CA GLY A 122 8.13 4.65 -27.29
C GLY A 122 8.90 5.18 -26.08
N GLU A 123 8.31 6.06 -25.28
CA GLU A 123 8.91 6.70 -24.10
C GLU A 123 7.98 6.61 -22.88
N ASN A 124 8.51 6.89 -21.68
CA ASN A 124 7.64 7.00 -20.51
C ASN A 124 6.92 8.36 -20.53
N PRO A 125 5.77 8.49 -19.86
CA PRO A 125 5.06 9.75 -19.77
C PRO A 125 5.95 10.88 -19.20
N THR A 126 5.69 12.11 -19.64
CA THR A 126 6.22 13.29 -18.94
C THR A 126 5.60 13.40 -17.55
N PHE A 127 6.19 14.24 -16.68
CA PHE A 127 5.62 14.48 -15.35
C PHE A 127 4.15 14.92 -15.40
N ASP A 128 3.81 15.86 -16.29
CA ASP A 128 2.45 16.36 -16.40
C ASP A 128 1.49 15.24 -16.85
N GLN A 129 1.88 14.43 -17.84
CA GLN A 129 1.08 13.30 -18.30
C GLN A 129 0.92 12.23 -17.21
N PHE A 130 1.99 11.92 -16.50
CA PHE A 130 1.96 11.01 -15.36
C PHE A 130 0.95 11.48 -14.29
N MET A 131 0.99 12.77 -13.94
CA MET A 131 0.07 13.35 -12.97
C MET A 131 -1.37 13.40 -13.47
N ASP A 132 -1.58 13.66 -14.77
CA ASP A 132 -2.90 13.60 -15.39
C ASP A 132 -3.49 12.19 -15.30
N TYR A 133 -2.70 11.16 -15.60
CA TYR A 133 -3.11 9.77 -15.42
C TYR A 133 -3.41 9.46 -13.96
N ALA A 134 -2.54 9.86 -13.03
CA ALA A 134 -2.73 9.63 -11.61
C ALA A 134 -4.05 10.25 -11.13
N LYS A 135 -4.35 11.47 -11.58
CA LYS A 135 -5.60 12.18 -11.27
C LYS A 135 -6.82 11.49 -11.88
N GLN A 136 -6.78 11.12 -13.16
CA GLN A 136 -7.88 10.45 -13.86
C GLN A 136 -8.29 9.15 -13.19
N MET A 137 -7.32 8.41 -12.64
CA MET A 137 -7.53 7.12 -12.00
C MET A 137 -7.61 7.19 -10.47
N GLN A 138 -7.62 8.41 -9.91
CA GLN A 138 -7.75 8.67 -8.48
C GLN A 138 -6.66 7.96 -7.65
N ILE A 139 -5.42 8.01 -8.16
CA ILE A 139 -4.26 7.44 -7.47
C ILE A 139 -3.92 8.31 -6.27
N GLU A 140 -3.90 7.68 -5.10
CA GLU A 140 -3.58 8.28 -3.83
C GLU A 140 -2.22 7.78 -3.36
N PHE A 141 -1.36 8.75 -3.08
CA PHE A 141 -0.03 8.52 -2.55
C PHE A 141 -0.09 8.44 -1.03
N LYS A 142 0.73 7.56 -0.44
CA LYS A 142 0.84 7.46 1.01
C LYS A 142 1.40 8.76 1.58
N MET A 143 0.90 9.19 2.73
CA MET A 143 1.42 10.36 3.44
C MET A 143 2.93 10.22 3.72
N LEU A 144 3.63 11.34 3.67
CA LEU A 144 5.08 11.44 3.86
C LEU A 144 5.42 12.39 5.01
N LYS A 145 6.68 12.39 5.46
CA LYS A 145 7.12 13.42 6.39
C LYS A 145 7.12 14.80 5.72
N PRO A 146 6.96 15.90 6.49
CA PRO A 146 6.88 17.24 5.90
C PRO A 146 8.10 17.70 5.09
N TRP A 147 9.27 17.09 5.31
CA TRP A 147 10.50 17.34 4.58
C TRP A 147 10.70 16.38 3.40
N GLN A 148 9.72 15.52 3.10
CA GLN A 148 9.78 14.51 2.06
C GLN A 148 8.76 14.80 0.94
N VAL A 149 9.13 14.44 -0.28
CA VAL A 149 8.26 14.49 -1.46
C VAL A 149 8.50 13.28 -2.35
N TYR A 150 7.47 12.81 -3.06
CA TYR A 150 7.66 11.87 -4.15
C TYR A 150 8.21 12.59 -5.37
N ALA A 151 9.17 11.99 -6.05
CA ALA A 151 9.74 12.53 -7.26
C ALA A 151 9.63 11.50 -8.38
N TYR A 152 8.97 11.90 -9.46
CA TYR A 152 8.83 11.10 -10.66
C TYR A 152 9.94 11.44 -11.65
N ASP A 153 10.56 10.41 -12.22
CA ASP A 153 11.59 10.54 -13.24
C ASP A 153 11.08 9.98 -14.58
N SER A 154 10.89 10.85 -15.57
CA SER A 154 10.41 10.46 -16.89
C SER A 154 11.45 9.66 -17.69
N GLN A 155 12.74 9.78 -17.37
CA GLN A 155 13.79 9.07 -18.12
C GLN A 155 13.66 7.56 -17.97
N ASP A 156 13.33 7.09 -16.77
CA ASP A 156 13.22 5.66 -16.48
C ASP A 156 11.86 5.22 -15.94
N GLY A 157 10.93 6.15 -15.75
CA GLY A 157 9.59 5.89 -15.25
C GLY A 157 9.59 5.48 -13.77
N SER A 158 10.58 5.91 -12.99
CA SER A 158 10.67 5.60 -11.56
C SER A 158 10.01 6.66 -10.68
N ILE A 159 9.64 6.24 -9.47
CA ILE A 159 9.30 7.13 -8.37
C ILE A 159 10.34 6.91 -7.27
N THR A 160 10.87 8.00 -6.71
CA THR A 160 11.74 7.99 -5.53
C THR A 160 11.18 8.97 -4.50
N VAL A 161 11.68 8.92 -3.26
CA VAL A 161 11.40 9.97 -2.27
C VAL A 161 12.62 10.88 -2.19
N LEU A 162 12.40 12.19 -2.32
CA LEU A 162 13.42 13.19 -2.03
C LEU A 162 13.18 13.74 -0.62
N ALA A 163 14.26 13.94 0.12
CA ALA A 163 14.24 14.56 1.44
C ALA A 163 15.12 15.81 1.49
N ASP A 164 14.58 16.85 2.12
CA ASP A 164 15.32 18.04 2.52
C ASP A 164 15.80 17.87 3.97
N TYR A 165 17.10 17.67 4.15
CA TYR A 165 17.68 17.47 5.49
C TYR A 165 17.78 18.76 6.31
N ALA A 166 17.85 19.93 5.65
CA ALA A 166 17.82 21.22 6.34
C ALA A 166 16.44 21.45 6.95
N GLU A 167 15.37 21.17 6.18
CA GLU A 167 14.00 21.24 6.68
C GLU A 167 13.71 20.17 7.75
N LYS A 168 14.25 18.95 7.59
CA LYS A 168 14.19 17.91 8.64
C LYS A 168 14.79 18.45 9.93
N ARG A 169 16.01 19.01 9.89
CA ARG A 169 16.69 19.56 11.07
C ARG A 169 15.88 20.66 11.73
N ARG A 170 15.44 21.67 10.95
CA ARG A 170 14.63 22.80 11.44
C ARG A 170 13.39 22.33 12.20
N ARG A 171 12.65 21.35 11.66
CA ARG A 171 11.43 20.85 12.29
C ARG A 171 11.68 20.04 13.57
N TYR A 172 12.80 19.32 13.64
CA TYR A 172 13.19 18.61 14.86
C TYR A 172 13.57 19.60 15.97
N GLU A 173 14.32 20.65 15.63
CA GLU A 173 14.66 21.73 16.55
C GLU A 173 13.41 22.46 17.08
N GLU A 174 12.48 22.83 16.18
CA GLU A 174 11.20 23.47 16.54
C GLU A 174 10.31 22.58 17.43
N ALA A 175 10.35 21.27 17.20
CA ALA A 175 9.60 20.31 17.99
C ALA A 175 10.28 19.95 19.34
N GLY A 176 11.50 20.45 19.59
CA GLY A 176 12.30 20.09 20.77
C GLY A 176 12.69 18.61 20.79
N LEU A 177 12.85 17.99 19.61
CA LEU A 177 13.19 16.58 19.44
C LEU A 177 14.67 16.41 19.10
N GLU A 178 15.25 15.28 19.52
CA GLU A 178 16.61 14.92 19.15
C GLU A 178 16.71 14.63 17.64
N PHE A 179 17.54 15.39 16.92
CA PHE A 179 17.81 15.16 15.51
C PHE A 179 18.79 14.00 15.34
N LYS A 180 18.39 12.98 14.59
CA LYS A 180 19.26 11.90 14.12
C LYS A 180 19.43 11.99 12.61
N GLU A 181 20.68 12.13 12.20
CA GLU A 181 21.10 12.12 10.80
C GLU A 181 21.24 10.68 10.34
N ASP A 182 20.10 10.05 10.04
CA ASP A 182 20.04 8.76 9.33
C ASP A 182 20.16 8.97 7.82
#